data_AF-A0A2V9IS11-F1
#
_entry.id   AF-A0A2V9IS11-F1
#
_cell.length_a   1.000
_cell.length_b   1.000
_cell.length_c   1.000
_cell.angle_alpha   90.00
_cell.angle_beta   90.00
_cell.angle_gamma   90.00
#
_symmetry.space_group_name_H-M   'P 1'
#
loop_
_entity.id
_entity.type
_entity.pdbx_description
1 polymer ?
#
loop_
_entity_poly.entity_id
_entity_poly.type
_entity_poly.pdbx_seq_one_letter_code
_entity_poly.pdbx_strand_id
1 'polypeptide(L)'
;NFTPGPLNITDPRKYDPNTGANPYFNKALFAKEPLGQLGTSSREFFHGPGLNNWDLSLQKDIRLTESKTLQLRGEFFNAFNHAQFGNPTGNILSGAFGVVTSARSQRIGQVAAKILF
;
A
#
# COMPACT_ATOMS: atom_id res chain seq x y z
N ASN A 1 -14.02 8.10 20.32
CA ASN A 1 -14.80 9.33 20.02
C ASN A 1 -14.24 10.06 18.82
N PHE A 2 -15.13 10.55 17.94
CA PHE A 2 -14.79 11.38 16.80
C PHE A 2 -15.42 12.77 16.96
N THR A 3 -14.62 13.80 16.81
CA THR A 3 -15.08 15.20 16.75
C THR A 3 -15.16 15.60 15.29
N PRO A 4 -16.35 15.94 14.76
CA PRO A 4 -16.51 16.32 13.35
C PRO A 4 -15.59 17.48 12.97
N GLY A 5 -14.82 17.28 11.90
CA GLY A 5 -13.86 18.24 11.39
C GLY A 5 -13.20 17.73 10.10
N PRO A 6 -12.36 18.53 9.44
CA PRO A 6 -11.69 18.12 8.22
C PRO A 6 -10.66 17.02 8.53
N LEU A 7 -10.92 15.81 8.00
CA LEU A 7 -10.06 14.63 8.20
C LEU A 7 -8.62 14.86 7.72
N ASN A 8 -8.43 15.71 6.70
CA ASN A 8 -7.14 16.05 6.09
C ASN A 8 -6.28 14.82 5.81
N ILE A 9 -6.58 14.13 4.70
CA ILE A 9 -5.78 13.00 4.24
C ILE A 9 -4.44 13.53 3.71
N THR A 10 -3.35 13.01 4.24
CA THR A 10 -1.97 13.42 3.93
C THR A 10 -1.18 12.27 3.32
N ASP A 11 -0.17 12.60 2.53
CA ASP A 11 0.77 11.59 2.00
C ASP A 11 1.45 10.86 3.18
N PRO A 12 1.41 9.52 3.26
CA PRO A 12 2.10 8.74 4.28
C PRO A 12 3.61 9.01 4.40
N ARG A 13 4.22 9.61 3.37
CA ARG A 13 5.64 10.00 3.36
C ARG A 13 5.90 11.40 3.90
N LYS A 14 4.87 12.22 4.09
CA LYS A 14 5.02 13.60 4.54
C LYS A 14 5.21 13.63 6.06
N TYR A 15 6.37 14.12 6.48
CA TYR A 15 6.66 14.36 7.89
C TYR A 15 5.90 15.59 8.39
N ASP A 16 5.27 15.47 9.54
CA ASP A 16 4.65 16.58 10.27
C ASP A 16 5.50 16.91 11.51
N PRO A 17 6.16 18.09 11.53
CA PRO A 17 7.01 18.50 12.65
C PRO A 17 6.23 18.73 13.95
N ASN A 18 4.92 18.98 13.88
CA ASN A 18 4.10 19.22 15.08
C ASN A 18 3.77 17.91 15.81
N THR A 19 3.70 16.80 15.09
CA THR A 19 3.38 15.48 15.66
C THR A 19 4.59 14.55 15.75
N GLY A 20 5.74 14.95 15.19
CA GLY A 20 6.96 14.15 15.17
C GLY A 20 6.84 12.85 14.37
N ALA A 21 5.81 12.76 13.51
CA ALA A 21 5.44 11.55 12.79
C ALA A 21 4.93 11.88 11.37
N ASN A 22 4.56 10.85 10.62
CA ASN A 22 3.97 10.98 9.29
C ASN A 22 2.49 10.54 9.35
N PRO A 23 1.60 11.32 9.99
CA PRO A 23 0.20 10.97 10.08
C PRO A 23 -0.42 10.92 8.67
N TYR A 24 -1.28 9.93 8.42
CA TYR A 24 -2.08 9.82 7.20
C TYR A 24 -3.38 10.62 7.29
N PHE A 25 -3.86 10.88 8.50
CA PHE A 25 -5.04 11.69 8.76
C PHE A 25 -4.88 12.50 10.06
N ASN A 26 -5.73 13.50 10.24
CA ASN A 26 -5.75 14.31 11.44
C ASN A 26 -6.14 13.52 12.69
N LYS A 27 -5.14 13.14 13.49
CA LYS A 27 -5.33 12.37 14.74
C LYS A 27 -6.11 13.14 15.81
N ALA A 28 -6.08 14.47 15.80
CA ALA A 28 -6.73 15.29 16.82
C ALA A 28 -8.26 15.21 16.81
N LEU A 29 -8.84 14.71 15.71
CA LEU A 29 -10.28 14.45 15.62
C LEU A 29 -10.71 13.21 16.40
N PHE A 30 -9.77 12.40 16.87
CA PHE A 30 -10.05 11.15 17.56
C PHE A 30 -9.56 11.22 19.01
N ALA A 31 -10.45 10.87 19.92
CA ALA A 31 -10.14 10.74 21.34
C ALA A 31 -10.67 9.43 21.89
N LYS A 32 -10.01 8.87 22.90
CA LYS A 32 -10.49 7.68 23.60
C LYS A 32 -11.83 7.98 24.27
N GLU A 33 -12.79 7.08 24.13
CA GLU A 33 -14.07 7.15 24.82
C GLU A 33 -13.91 7.00 26.36
N PRO A 34 -14.75 7.68 27.15
CA PRO A 34 -14.82 7.46 28.59
C PRO A 34 -15.23 6.02 28.93
N LEU A 35 -14.79 5.53 30.10
CA LEU A 35 -15.17 4.20 30.59
C LEU A 35 -16.70 4.09 30.70
N GLY A 36 -17.24 2.99 30.18
CA GLY A 36 -18.68 2.73 30.20
C GLY A 36 -19.49 3.46 29.11
N GLN A 37 -18.85 4.16 28.19
CA GLN A 37 -19.52 4.82 27.06
C GLN A 37 -19.14 4.18 25.72
N LEU A 38 -20.09 4.17 24.78
CA LEU A 38 -19.83 3.82 23.39
C LEU A 38 -19.22 5.01 22.65
N GLY A 39 -18.31 4.72 21.73
CA GLY A 39 -17.69 5.74 20.89
C GLY A 39 -18.65 6.35 19.87
N THR A 40 -18.46 7.64 19.56
CA THR A 40 -19.28 8.38 18.57
C THR A 40 -18.80 8.27 17.12
N SER A 41 -17.69 7.56 16.86
CA SER A 41 -17.14 7.44 15.51
C SER A 41 -17.99 6.49 14.65
N SER A 42 -18.31 6.91 13.42
CA SER A 42 -18.86 5.97 12.45
C SER A 42 -17.84 4.88 12.13
N ARG A 43 -18.33 3.69 11.77
CA ARG A 43 -17.52 2.61 11.22
C ARG A 43 -17.14 2.97 9.78
N GLU A 44 -15.87 2.77 9.41
CA GLU A 44 -15.37 2.82 8.02
C GLU A 44 -15.73 4.10 7.22
N PHE A 45 -15.74 5.28 7.86
CA PHE A 45 -16.09 6.53 7.16
C PHE A 45 -14.97 7.12 6.28
N PHE A 46 -13.78 6.51 6.28
CA PHE A 46 -12.67 6.87 5.39
C PHE A 46 -11.84 5.63 5.04
N HIS A 47 -11.02 5.74 3.99
CA HIS A 47 -10.20 4.67 3.44
C HIS A 47 -8.71 4.99 3.55
N GLY A 48 -7.90 3.93 3.52
CA GLY A 48 -6.43 4.04 3.50
C GLY A 48 -5.88 4.53 2.16
N PRO A 49 -4.54 4.60 2.03
CA PRO A 49 -3.88 5.01 0.80
C PRO A 49 -4.34 4.21 -0.41
N GLY A 50 -4.51 4.90 -1.54
CA GLY A 50 -4.81 4.26 -2.82
C GLY A 50 -3.66 3.39 -3.32
N LEU A 51 -4.00 2.40 -4.15
CA LEU A 51 -3.03 1.50 -4.76
C LEU A 51 -2.93 1.79 -6.26
N ASN A 52 -1.70 1.94 -6.73
CA ASN A 52 -1.36 2.14 -8.15
C ASN A 52 -0.18 1.22 -8.50
N ASN A 53 -0.49 -0.06 -8.71
CA ASN A 53 0.50 -1.09 -9.01
C ASN A 53 0.43 -1.49 -10.48
N TRP A 54 1.60 -1.57 -11.12
CA TRP A 54 1.73 -1.96 -12.52
C TRP A 54 2.55 -3.24 -12.61
N ASP A 55 1.95 -4.29 -13.15
CA ASP A 55 2.62 -5.56 -13.40
C ASP A 55 2.80 -5.75 -14.90
N LEU A 56 4.02 -6.08 -15.32
CA LEU A 56 4.40 -6.22 -16.73
C LEU A 56 4.90 -7.63 -17.01
N SER A 57 4.51 -8.18 -18.15
CA SER A 57 5.02 -9.45 -18.66
C SER A 57 5.37 -9.30 -20.13
N LEU A 58 6.58 -9.73 -20.48
CA LEU A 58 7.07 -9.79 -21.84
C LEU A 58 7.45 -11.22 -22.17
N GLN A 59 6.92 -11.72 -23.28
CA GLN A 59 7.26 -13.03 -23.80
C GLN A 59 7.79 -12.90 -25.22
N LYS A 60 8.84 -13.66 -25.52
CA LYS A 60 9.39 -13.77 -26.86
C LYS A 60 9.66 -15.23 -27.21
N ASP A 61 9.08 -15.65 -28.32
CA ASP A 61 9.39 -16.94 -28.94
C ASP A 61 10.52 -16.75 -29.95
N ILE A 62 11.57 -17.55 -29.79
CA ILE A 62 12.75 -17.59 -30.65
C ILE A 62 12.75 -18.96 -31.31
N ARG A 63 12.49 -19.01 -32.62
CA ARG A 63 12.63 -20.24 -33.40
C ARG A 63 14.11 -20.60 -33.49
N LEU A 64 14.49 -21.74 -32.91
CA LEU A 64 15.85 -22.28 -32.98
C LEU A 64 16.01 -23.14 -34.23
N THR A 65 15.02 -23.98 -34.52
CA THR A 65 14.93 -24.81 -35.73
C THR A 65 13.47 -24.89 -36.20
N GLU A 66 13.20 -25.66 -37.25
CA GLU A 66 11.83 -25.90 -37.75
C GLU A 66 10.93 -26.62 -36.72
N SER A 67 11.51 -27.45 -35.85
CA SER A 67 10.81 -28.20 -34.81
C SER A 67 11.02 -27.67 -33.39
N LYS A 68 12.01 -26.80 -33.15
CA LYS A 68 12.36 -26.34 -31.80
C LYS A 68 12.18 -24.83 -31.63
N THR A 69 11.48 -24.45 -30.56
CA THR A 69 11.28 -23.06 -30.17
C THR A 69 11.73 -22.83 -28.73
N LEU A 70 12.51 -21.78 -28.52
CA LEU A 70 12.86 -21.26 -27.20
C LEU A 70 11.92 -20.12 -26.85
N GLN A 71 11.12 -20.29 -25.82
CA GLN A 71 10.24 -19.27 -25.26
C GLN A 71 10.93 -18.62 -24.08
N LEU A 72 11.21 -17.32 -24.19
CA LEU A 72 11.72 -16.50 -23.10
C LEU A 72 10.57 -15.68 -22.51
N ARG A 73 10.47 -15.64 -21.19
CA ARG A 73 9.48 -14.83 -20.46
C ARG A 73 10.17 -14.03 -19.39
N GLY A 74 9.92 -12.73 -19.36
CA GLY A 74 10.31 -11.83 -18.29
C GLY A 74 9.08 -11.21 -17.65
N GLU A 75 9.01 -11.21 -16.33
CA GLU A 75 7.90 -10.64 -15.57
C GLU A 75 8.41 -9.68 -14.52
N PHE A 76 7.74 -8.56 -14.38
CA PHE A 76 8.04 -7.53 -13.39
C PHE A 76 6.76 -7.19 -12.62
N PHE A 77 6.71 -7.58 -11.36
CA PHE A 77 5.69 -7.13 -10.42
C PHE A 77 6.11 -5.80 -9.82
N ASN A 78 5.18 -4.84 -9.72
CA ASN A 78 5.49 -3.46 -9.35
C ASN A 78 6.60 -2.86 -10.24
N ALA A 79 6.38 -2.87 -11.55
CA ALA A 79 7.36 -2.50 -12.58
C ALA A 79 7.99 -1.12 -12.36
N PHE A 80 7.19 -0.13 -11.95
CA PHE A 80 7.66 1.22 -11.66
C PHE A 80 8.25 1.39 -10.24
N ASN A 81 8.27 0.33 -9.44
CA ASN A 81 8.73 0.34 -8.05
C ASN A 81 8.04 1.45 -7.20
N HIS A 82 6.75 1.67 -7.44
CA HIS A 82 5.96 2.63 -6.68
C HIS A 82 5.58 2.02 -5.33
N ALA A 83 5.85 2.74 -4.24
CA ALA A 83 5.55 2.28 -2.89
C ALA A 83 4.02 2.18 -2.70
N GLN A 84 3.53 0.96 -2.50
CA GLN A 84 2.12 0.69 -2.24
C GLN A 84 1.90 0.63 -0.73
N PHE A 85 1.48 1.73 -0.14
CA PHE A 85 1.27 1.84 1.30
C PHE A 85 0.12 0.97 1.79
N GLY A 86 0.29 0.39 2.98
CA GLY A 86 -0.78 -0.31 3.70
C GLY A 86 -1.75 0.68 4.38
N ASN A 87 -2.72 0.13 5.10
CA ASN A 87 -3.63 0.94 5.90
C ASN A 87 -2.91 1.53 7.12
N PRO A 88 -3.27 2.76 7.55
CA PRO A 88 -2.82 3.30 8.81
C PRO A 88 -3.40 2.48 9.98
N THR A 89 -2.71 2.45 11.12
CA THR A 89 -3.29 1.81 12.31
C THR A 89 -4.48 2.60 12.85
N GLY A 90 -5.62 1.93 12.96
CA GLY A 90 -6.85 2.47 13.53
C GLY A 90 -6.94 2.31 15.06
N ASN A 91 -5.97 1.67 15.70
CA ASN A 91 -5.98 1.50 17.15
C ASN A 91 -5.52 2.80 17.84
N ILE A 92 -6.46 3.53 18.45
CA ILE A 92 -6.21 4.79 19.15
C ILE A 92 -5.26 4.67 20.35
N LEU A 93 -5.11 3.47 20.91
CA LEU A 93 -4.19 3.19 22.01
C LEU A 93 -2.77 2.88 21.52
N SER A 94 -2.56 2.72 20.22
CA SER A 94 -1.25 2.46 19.65
C SER A 94 -0.44 3.75 19.51
N GLY A 95 0.85 3.70 19.85
CA GLY A 95 1.78 4.80 19.57
C GLY A 95 1.91 5.12 18.06
N ALA A 96 1.53 4.18 17.20
CA ALA A 96 1.51 4.38 15.75
C ALA A 96 0.17 4.92 15.23
N PHE A 97 -0.84 5.17 16.07
CA PHE A 97 -2.20 5.56 15.64
C PHE A 97 -2.19 6.60 14.51
N GLY A 98 -2.93 6.32 13.44
CA GLY A 98 -3.03 7.19 12.27
C GLY A 98 -1.78 7.27 11.39
N VAL A 99 -0.75 6.45 11.64
CA VAL A 99 0.46 6.35 10.81
C VAL A 99 0.44 5.04 10.02
N VAL A 100 0.96 5.08 8.80
CA VAL A 100 1.19 3.88 7.99
C VAL A 100 2.56 3.31 8.31
N THR A 101 2.62 2.04 8.72
CA THR A 101 3.86 1.35 9.11
C THR A 101 4.24 0.21 8.18
N SER A 102 3.45 -0.03 7.13
CA SER A 102 3.67 -1.13 6.19
C SER A 102 3.49 -0.67 4.74
N ALA A 103 4.14 -1.39 3.84
CA ALA A 103 3.96 -1.28 2.40
C ALA A 103 3.95 -2.69 1.79
N ARG A 104 3.34 -2.84 0.61
CA ARG A 104 3.40 -4.08 -0.16
C ARG A 104 4.80 -4.32 -0.70
N SER A 105 5.01 -5.49 -1.30
CA SER A 105 6.27 -5.89 -1.91
C SER A 105 6.83 -4.83 -2.86
N GLN A 106 8.15 -4.63 -2.74
CA GLN A 106 8.94 -3.90 -3.72
C GLN A 106 8.92 -4.60 -5.08
N ARG A 107 9.51 -3.98 -6.10
CA ARG A 107 9.60 -4.59 -7.43
C ARG A 107 10.26 -5.98 -7.38
N ILE A 108 9.59 -6.96 -7.98
CA ILE A 108 10.11 -8.31 -8.16
C ILE A 108 10.19 -8.58 -9.66
N GLY A 109 11.41 -8.81 -10.15
CA GLY A 109 11.65 -9.27 -11.50
C GLY A 109 11.92 -10.76 -11.52
N GLN A 110 11.32 -11.48 -12.46
CA GLN A 110 11.61 -12.89 -12.69
C GLN A 110 11.74 -13.20 -14.18
N VAL A 111 12.59 -14.17 -14.49
CA VAL A 111 12.87 -14.61 -15.85
C VAL A 111 12.71 -16.12 -15.94
N ALA A 112 12.15 -16.59 -17.04
CA ALA A 112 11.93 -18.00 -17.31
C ALA A 112 12.27 -18.32 -18.77
N ALA A 113 12.75 -19.54 -19.00
CA ALA A 113 13.01 -20.09 -20.32
C ALA A 113 12.33 -21.45 -20.44
N LYS A 114 11.68 -21.69 -21.57
CA LYS A 114 11.03 -22.96 -21.89
C LYS A 114 11.43 -23.41 -23.30
N ILE A 115 11.78 -24.68 -23.44
CA ILE A 115 12.04 -25.29 -24.75
C ILE A 115 10.80 -26.08 -25.17
N LEU A 116 10.37 -25.85 -26.40
CA LEU A 116 9.30 -26.59 -27.08
C LEU A 116 9.92 -27.45 -28.18
N PHE A 117 9.45 -28.70 -28.31
CA PHE A 117 9.93 -29.70 -29.26
C PHE A 117 8.77 -30.24 -30.10
#